data_AF-A0A963EYV7-F1
#
_entry.id   AF-A0A963EYV7-F1
#
_cell.length_a   1.000
_cell.length_b   1.000
_cell.length_c   1.000
_cell.angle_alpha   90.00
_cell.angle_beta   90.00
_cell.angle_gamma   90.00
#
_symmetry.space_group_name_H-M   'P 1'
#
loop_
_entity.id
_entity.type
_entity.pdbx_description
1 polymer ?
#
loop_
_entity_poly.entity_id
_entity_poly.type
_entity_poly.pdbx_seq_one_letter_code
_entity_poly.pdbx_strand_id
1 'polypeptide(L)'
;VLITYRRRHRNRTGLELGLELVMLDPTNPRSLLFQLEALQRHIVKLPRADKTRGELEEEERALLEAVTTLRLSRLPQLLATDTHSREELDRLLQQLDQLLQDFNSLVSDKHFDHRVDAQQLVTTYWGEH
;
A
#
# COMPACT_ATOMS: atom_id res chain seq x y z
N VAL A 1 6.82 -14.15 -16.36
CA VAL A 1 6.22 -14.93 -15.24
C VAL A 1 4.70 -15.09 -15.41
N LEU A 2 3.92 -14.04 -15.69
CA LEU A 2 2.46 -14.15 -15.95
C LEU A 2 2.07 -14.91 -17.25
N ILE A 3 2.92 -14.91 -18.28
CA ILE A 3 2.61 -15.53 -19.59
C ILE A 3 2.62 -17.07 -19.55
N THR A 4 3.35 -17.70 -18.63
CA THR A 4 3.47 -19.17 -18.58
C THR A 4 2.32 -19.85 -17.84
N TYR A 5 1.66 -19.16 -16.90
CA TYR A 5 0.62 -19.77 -16.06
C TYR A 5 -0.75 -19.87 -16.75
N ARG A 6 -1.03 -18.96 -17.70
CA ARG A 6 -2.36 -18.79 -18.31
C ARG A 6 -2.79 -19.95 -19.21
N ARG A 7 -1.88 -20.86 -19.59
CA ARG A 7 -2.13 -21.86 -20.65
C ARG A 7 -2.55 -23.26 -20.15
N ARG A 8 -2.57 -23.55 -18.84
CA ARG A 8 -2.75 -24.96 -18.40
C ARG A 8 -3.72 -25.29 -17.26
N HIS A 9 -4.24 -24.34 -16.49
CA HIS A 9 -5.13 -24.70 -15.38
C HIS A 9 -6.42 -23.87 -15.35
N ARG A 10 -7.42 -24.37 -16.07
CA ARG A 10 -8.84 -24.00 -15.96
C ARG A 10 -9.50 -24.60 -14.70
N ASN A 11 -8.70 -24.98 -13.70
CA ASN A 11 -9.16 -25.59 -12.44
C ASN A 11 -9.03 -24.56 -11.31
N ARG A 12 -9.98 -24.56 -10.37
CA ARG A 12 -10.07 -23.66 -9.21
C ARG A 12 -8.72 -23.51 -8.46
N THR A 13 -7.93 -24.58 -8.38
CA THR A 13 -6.59 -24.60 -7.78
C THR A 13 -5.58 -23.65 -8.45
N GLY A 14 -5.58 -23.53 -9.78
CA GLY A 14 -4.62 -22.66 -10.48
C GLY A 14 -4.92 -21.18 -10.29
N LEU A 15 -6.19 -20.85 -10.14
CA LEU A 15 -6.68 -19.51 -9.88
C LEU A 15 -6.44 -19.08 -8.44
N GLU A 16 -6.62 -19.99 -7.48
CA GLU A 16 -6.30 -19.77 -6.07
C GLU A 16 -4.81 -19.45 -5.88
N LEU A 17 -3.93 -20.30 -6.44
CA LEU A 17 -2.48 -20.06 -6.43
C LEU A 17 -2.11 -18.75 -7.13
N GLY A 18 -2.79 -18.42 -8.24
CA GLY A 18 -2.56 -17.16 -8.95
C GLY A 18 -2.92 -15.94 -8.11
N LEU A 19 -4.06 -16.00 -7.39
CA LEU A 19 -4.50 -14.92 -6.52
C LEU A 19 -3.58 -14.79 -5.30
N GLU A 20 -3.17 -15.91 -4.71
CA GLU A 20 -2.18 -15.95 -3.63
C GLU A 20 -0.86 -15.29 -4.05
N LEU A 21 -0.31 -15.65 -5.22
CA LEU A 21 0.94 -15.10 -5.74
C LEU A 21 0.88 -13.57 -5.96
N VAL A 22 -0.25 -13.06 -6.43
CA VAL A 22 -0.40 -11.64 -6.79
C VAL A 22 -0.84 -10.79 -5.60
N MET A 23 -1.54 -11.36 -4.62
CA MET A 23 -2.07 -10.58 -3.49
C MET A 23 -1.27 -10.81 -2.20
N LEU A 24 -0.94 -12.06 -1.87
CA LEU A 24 -0.55 -12.46 -0.52
C LEU A 24 0.90 -12.93 -0.39
N ASP A 25 1.62 -13.22 -1.47
CA ASP A 25 3.01 -13.69 -1.40
C ASP A 25 3.98 -12.57 -0.95
N PRO A 26 4.50 -12.60 0.29
CA PRO A 26 5.39 -11.54 0.80
C PRO A 26 6.81 -11.63 0.23
N THR A 27 7.12 -12.60 -0.63
CA THR A 27 8.43 -12.75 -1.28
C THR A 27 8.44 -12.20 -2.70
N ASN A 28 7.27 -12.02 -3.30
CA ASN A 28 7.09 -11.47 -4.63
C ASN A 28 7.01 -9.92 -4.56
N PRO A 29 7.97 -9.16 -5.11
CA PRO A 29 7.95 -7.70 -5.03
C PRO A 29 6.75 -7.03 -5.70
N ARG A 30 6.04 -7.78 -6.57
CA ARG A 30 4.84 -7.32 -7.26
C ARG A 30 3.55 -7.74 -6.55
N SER A 31 3.62 -8.48 -5.44
CA SER A 31 2.41 -8.79 -4.69
C SER A 31 1.88 -7.55 -3.98
N LEU A 32 0.57 -7.50 -3.73
CA LEU A 32 -0.02 -6.40 -2.97
C LEU A 32 0.54 -6.34 -1.56
N LEU A 33 0.66 -7.49 -0.88
CA LEU A 33 1.17 -7.54 0.49
C LEU A 33 2.60 -7.00 0.59
N PHE A 34 3.50 -7.43 -0.31
CA PHE A 34 4.87 -6.92 -0.32
C PHE A 34 4.91 -5.41 -0.52
N GLN A 35 4.13 -4.90 -1.46
CA GLN A 35 4.11 -3.47 -1.80
C GLN A 35 3.55 -2.63 -0.65
N LEU A 36 2.46 -3.07 -0.01
CA LEU A 36 1.89 -2.38 1.15
C LEU A 36 2.86 -2.38 2.35
N GLU A 37 3.53 -3.51 2.63
CA GLU A 37 4.56 -3.57 3.67
C GLU A 37 5.78 -2.71 3.32
N ALA A 38 6.14 -2.59 2.04
CA ALA A 38 7.18 -1.68 1.59
C ALA A 38 6.78 -0.22 1.86
N LEU A 39 5.53 0.17 1.55
CA LEU A 39 5.01 1.50 1.86
C LEU A 39 5.07 1.78 3.37
N GLN A 40 4.70 0.82 4.22
CA GLN A 40 4.84 0.95 5.69
C GLN A 40 6.30 1.16 6.12
N ARG A 41 7.26 0.48 5.48
CA ARG A 41 8.70 0.71 5.77
C ARG A 41 9.19 2.07 5.27
N HIS A 42 8.60 2.61 4.21
CA HIS A 42 8.96 3.90 3.66
C HIS A 42 8.39 5.05 4.49
N ILE A 43 7.14 4.96 4.94
CA ILE A 43 6.49 6.05 5.68
C ILE A 43 7.18 6.33 7.02
N VAL A 44 7.63 5.29 7.73
CA VAL A 44 8.35 5.42 9.00
C VAL A 44 9.68 6.19 8.85
N LYS A 45 10.22 6.29 7.63
CA LYS A 45 11.46 7.02 7.34
C LYS A 45 11.22 8.49 7.00
N LEU A 46 9.97 8.92 6.78
CA LEU A 46 9.68 10.32 6.49
C LEU A 46 9.82 11.20 7.75
N PRO A 47 10.17 12.49 7.59
CA PRO A 47 10.24 13.42 8.71
C PRO A 47 8.90 13.52 9.42
N ARG A 48 8.85 13.21 10.72
CA ARG A 48 7.63 13.34 11.53
C ARG A 48 7.54 14.74 12.15
N ALA A 49 6.37 15.35 12.04
CA ALA A 49 6.10 16.66 12.64
C ALA A 49 6.12 16.61 14.17
N ASP A 50 5.62 15.53 14.78
CA ASP A 50 5.55 15.43 16.24
C ASP A 50 5.85 14.00 16.74
N LYS A 51 7.06 13.78 17.27
CA LYS A 51 7.48 12.45 17.78
C LYS A 51 6.96 12.14 19.19
N THR A 52 6.24 13.08 19.82
CA THR A 52 5.96 13.04 21.25
C THR A 52 4.70 12.26 21.64
N ARG A 53 3.77 12.01 20.72
CA ARG A 53 2.43 11.48 21.08
C ARG A 53 2.28 9.96 21.07
N GLY A 54 3.19 9.20 20.46
CA GLY A 54 3.07 7.72 20.41
C GLY A 54 1.84 7.19 19.65
N GLU A 55 1.01 8.08 19.09
CA GLU A 55 -0.12 7.76 18.23
C GLU A 55 0.35 7.56 16.79
N LEU A 56 -0.37 6.72 16.03
CA LEU A 56 -0.17 6.61 14.59
C LEU A 56 -0.75 7.84 13.89
N GLU A 57 -0.01 8.37 12.92
CA GLU A 57 -0.51 9.40 12.02
C GLU A 57 -1.58 8.82 11.07
N GLU A 58 -2.43 9.67 10.49
CA GLU A 58 -3.54 9.21 9.63
C GLU A 58 -3.05 8.38 8.42
N GLU A 59 -1.93 8.78 7.80
CA GLU A 59 -1.35 8.03 6.69
C GLU A 59 -0.82 6.65 7.13
N GLU A 60 -0.32 6.54 8.36
CA GLU A 60 0.13 5.28 8.94
C GLU A 60 -1.06 4.38 9.29
N ARG A 61 -2.17 4.97 9.78
CA ARG A 61 -3.44 4.29 10.03
C ARG A 61 -4.02 3.71 8.74
N ALA A 62 -4.08 4.50 7.66
CA ALA A 62 -4.59 4.05 6.37
C ALA A 62 -3.81 2.85 5.81
N LEU A 63 -2.46 2.88 5.87
CA LEU A 63 -1.64 1.74 5.45
C LEU A 63 -1.79 0.53 6.37
N LEU A 64 -1.87 0.73 7.68
CA LEU A 64 -2.11 -0.37 8.63
C LEU A 64 -3.45 -1.05 8.36
N GLU A 65 -4.49 -0.27 8.09
CA GLU A 65 -5.79 -0.80 7.70
C GLU A 65 -5.69 -1.58 6.40
N ALA A 66 -5.05 -1.04 5.36
CA ALA A 66 -4.90 -1.73 4.07
C ALA A 66 -4.19 -3.09 4.22
N VAL A 67 -3.07 -3.14 4.95
CA VAL A 67 -2.34 -4.38 5.23
C VAL A 67 -3.19 -5.36 6.02
N THR A 68 -3.91 -4.88 7.03
CA THR A 68 -4.74 -5.73 7.89
C THR A 68 -5.92 -6.31 7.12
N THR A 69 -6.63 -5.49 6.35
CA THR A 69 -7.74 -5.89 5.47
C THR A 69 -7.27 -6.97 4.49
N LEU A 70 -6.11 -6.77 3.86
CA LEU A 70 -5.55 -7.77 2.95
C LEU A 70 -5.17 -9.08 3.67
N ARG A 71 -4.54 -9.01 4.84
CA ARG A 71 -4.13 -10.19 5.63
C ARG A 71 -5.32 -10.97 6.20
N LEU A 72 -6.44 -10.30 6.50
CA LEU A 72 -7.66 -10.94 6.99
C LEU A 72 -8.50 -11.55 5.87
N SER A 73 -8.21 -11.22 4.62
CA SER A 73 -8.92 -11.78 3.47
C SER A 73 -8.69 -13.30 3.36
N ARG A 74 -9.72 -14.03 2.93
CA ARG A 74 -9.65 -15.49 2.75
C ARG A 74 -9.85 -15.84 1.29
N LEU A 75 -8.86 -16.49 0.68
CA LEU A 75 -8.92 -16.89 -0.73
C LEU A 75 -10.21 -17.61 -1.12
N PRO A 76 -10.76 -18.57 -0.35
CA PRO A 76 -12.01 -19.23 -0.73
C PRO A 76 -13.20 -18.28 -0.90
N GLN A 77 -13.24 -17.19 -0.11
CA GLN A 77 -14.28 -16.16 -0.17
C GLN A 77 -14.08 -15.24 -1.38
N LEU A 78 -12.84 -14.82 -1.63
CA LEU A 78 -12.49 -14.00 -2.81
C LEU A 78 -12.69 -14.73 -4.14
N LEU A 79 -12.62 -16.07 -4.11
CA LEU A 79 -12.84 -16.95 -5.26
C LEU A 79 -14.30 -17.40 -5.40
N ALA A 80 -15.18 -17.06 -4.47
CA ALA A 80 -16.59 -17.38 -4.55
C ALA A 80 -17.25 -16.52 -5.64
N THR A 81 -18.21 -17.12 -6.34
CA THR A 81 -19.02 -16.45 -7.37
C THR A 81 -20.48 -16.72 -7.05
N ASP A 82 -21.22 -15.69 -6.68
CA ASP A 82 -22.66 -15.77 -6.39
C ASP A 82 -23.50 -15.47 -7.65
N THR A 83 -23.07 -14.48 -8.45
CA THR A 83 -23.89 -13.86 -9.51
C THR A 83 -23.08 -13.51 -10.77
N HIS A 84 -22.08 -14.32 -11.14
CA HIS A 84 -21.10 -14.10 -12.24
C HIS A 84 -19.97 -13.11 -11.93
N SER A 85 -20.00 -12.43 -10.79
CA SER A 85 -18.91 -11.59 -10.28
C SER A 85 -18.28 -12.22 -9.04
N ARG A 86 -17.14 -11.66 -8.62
CA ARG A 86 -16.47 -12.00 -7.36
C ARG A 86 -16.62 -10.82 -6.42
N GLU A 87 -17.82 -10.65 -5.89
CA GLU A 87 -18.18 -9.45 -5.11
C GLU A 87 -17.23 -9.19 -3.93
N GLU A 88 -16.79 -10.23 -3.24
CA GLU A 88 -15.83 -10.09 -2.13
C GLU A 88 -14.43 -9.64 -2.61
N LEU A 89 -13.99 -10.10 -3.78
CA LEU A 89 -12.74 -9.62 -4.38
C LEU A 89 -12.89 -8.17 -4.83
N ASP A 90 -13.99 -7.82 -5.48
CA ASP A 90 -14.26 -6.46 -5.94
C ASP A 90 -14.34 -5.49 -4.75
N ARG A 91 -15.05 -5.86 -3.68
CA ARG A 91 -15.15 -5.08 -2.44
C ARG A 91 -13.78 -4.89 -1.78
N LEU A 92 -13.00 -5.95 -1.68
CA LEU A 92 -11.64 -5.88 -1.14
C LEU A 92 -10.77 -4.91 -1.95
N LEU A 93 -10.78 -5.03 -3.28
CA LEU A 93 -9.97 -4.17 -4.15
C LEU A 93 -10.42 -2.71 -4.11
N GLN A 94 -11.73 -2.45 -4.03
CA GLN A 94 -12.27 -1.09 -3.85
C GLN A 94 -11.85 -0.49 -2.51
N GLN A 95 -11.91 -1.25 -1.41
CA GLN A 95 -11.46 -0.77 -0.11
C GLN A 95 -9.97 -0.47 -0.11
N LEU A 96 -9.15 -1.34 -0.71
CA LEU A 96 -7.70 -1.11 -0.83
C LEU A 96 -7.38 0.11 -1.70
N ASP A 97 -8.11 0.32 -2.80
CA ASP A 97 -7.95 1.49 -3.67
C ASP A 97 -8.26 2.78 -2.92
N GLN A 98 -9.37 2.82 -2.18
CA GLN A 98 -9.73 4.00 -1.38
C GLN A 98 -8.66 4.30 -0.31
N LEU A 99 -8.23 3.29 0.46
CA LEU A 99 -7.20 3.46 1.49
C LEU A 99 -5.87 3.97 0.91
N LEU A 100 -5.51 3.53 -0.31
CA LEU A 100 -4.31 3.99 -1.00
C LEU A 100 -4.44 5.42 -1.55
N GLN A 101 -5.63 5.81 -2.01
CA GLN A 101 -5.91 7.19 -2.41
C GLN A 101 -5.86 8.14 -1.21
N ASP A 102 -6.43 7.74 -0.08
CA ASP A 102 -6.39 8.49 1.17
C ASP A 102 -4.95 8.63 1.67
N PHE A 103 -4.20 7.53 1.72
CA PHE A 103 -2.77 7.53 2.02
C PHE A 103 -1.99 8.49 1.12
N ASN A 104 -2.20 8.42 -0.21
CA ASN A 104 -1.49 9.28 -1.15
C ASN A 104 -1.80 10.77 -0.94
N SER A 105 -3.06 11.10 -0.66
CA SER A 105 -3.49 12.47 -0.41
C SER A 105 -2.84 13.02 0.87
N LEU A 106 -2.92 12.26 1.97
CA LEU A 106 -2.30 12.62 3.26
C LEU A 106 -0.79 12.81 3.15
N VAL A 107 -0.10 11.91 2.45
CA VAL A 107 1.35 12.03 2.24
C VAL A 107 1.69 13.23 1.36
N SER A 108 0.91 13.47 0.29
CA SER A 108 1.12 14.59 -0.61
C SER A 108 0.97 15.92 0.12
N ASP A 109 -0.12 16.09 0.87
CA ASP A 109 -0.41 17.31 1.61
C ASP A 109 0.64 17.57 2.70
N LYS A 110 1.07 16.53 3.41
CA LYS A 110 2.00 16.64 4.54
C LYS A 110 3.46 16.82 4.14
N HIS A 111 3.89 16.18 3.05
CA HIS A 111 5.31 16.09 2.70
C HIS A 111 5.68 16.74 1.37
N PHE A 112 4.72 17.01 0.48
CA PHE A 112 4.99 17.47 -0.89
C PHE A 112 4.26 18.75 -1.29
N ASP A 113 3.22 19.17 -0.57
CA ASP A 113 2.56 20.46 -0.79
C ASP A 113 3.33 21.61 -0.10
N HIS A 114 4.57 21.84 -0.57
CA HIS A 114 5.38 23.00 -0.21
C HIS A 114 5.37 24.01 -1.36
N ARG A 115 4.23 24.67 -1.57
CA ARG A 115 4.28 26.06 -2.03
C ARG A 115 4.57 26.92 -0.78
N VAL A 116 5.82 27.38 -0.65
CA VAL A 116 6.37 28.24 0.44
C VAL A 116 6.76 27.42 1.68
N ASP A 117 8.00 26.99 1.90
CA ASP A 117 9.21 27.80 2.02
C ASP A 117 10.43 27.11 1.40
N ALA A 118 11.19 27.86 0.60
CA ALA A 118 12.54 27.48 0.25
C ALA A 118 13.39 27.51 1.53
N GLN A 119 13.63 26.35 2.14
CA GLN A 119 14.65 26.27 3.19
C GLN A 119 16.01 26.57 2.56
N GLN A 120 16.55 27.74 2.86
CA GLN A 120 17.85 28.19 2.39
C GLN A 120 18.93 27.25 2.96
N LEU A 121 19.46 26.37 2.10
CA LEU A 121 20.50 25.39 2.44
C LEU A 121 21.91 26.00 2.56
N VAL A 122 22.04 27.32 2.36
CA VAL A 122 23.32 28.04 2.46
C VAL A 122 23.24 29.05 3.59
N THR A 123 23.86 28.70 4.71
CA THR A 123 24.35 29.71 5.67
C THR A 123 25.48 30.45 4.98
N THR A 124 25.22 31.67 4.53
CA THR A 124 26.28 32.57 4.08
C THR A 124 27.11 32.97 5.29
N TYR A 125 28.13 32.19 5.63
CA TYR A 125 29.27 32.66 6.39
C TYR A 125 30.08 33.58 5.47
N TRP A 126 29.72 34.86 5.46
CA TRP A 126 30.64 35.91 5.02
C TRP A 126 31.53 36.23 6.22
N GLY A 127 32.74 35.68 6.20
CA GLY A 127 33.78 36.02 7.15
C GLY A 127 34.19 37.49 7.02
N GLU A 128 34.30 38.11 8.19
CA GLU A 128 35.28 39.12 8.62
C GLU A 128 35.51 40.38 7.79
N HIS A 129 35.23 41.52 8.44
CA HIS A 129 36.24 42.55 8.69
C HIS A 129 36.15 43.03 10.14
#